data_AF-A0A4C1V1D1-F1
#
_entry.id   AF-A0A4C1V1D1-F1
#
_cell.length_a   1.000
_cell.length_b   1.000
_cell.length_c   1.000
_cell.angle_alpha   90.00
_cell.angle_beta   90.00
_cell.angle_gamma   90.00
#
_symmetry.space_group_name_H-M   'P 1'
#
loop_
_entity.id
_entity.type
_entity.pdbx_description
1 polymer ?
#
loop_
_entity_poly.entity_id
_entity_poly.type
_entity_poly.pdbx_seq_one_letter_code
_entity_poly.pdbx_strand_id
1 'polypeptide(L)'
;MSAESSNLSNIEHRAVIKYFIKKGKTPKEIFEDMVSVLQESAPSYMMVKKWARLFQQGRESCEDDPRPGRPVTVVTEENVRKIEKLVLADRRIKLWQIAEELQISKERVGEIIHELMNMRKISARWYQMLTPFDKQRRLRQESMQWTKKGERPPKKFKVQKSASKLMATIFWDSEGVLLIDYLPKGTTMNGQYYTNLLAQAREAVVQKRRGKLSRGVLFYKTMHLSTRRGFRDRP
;
A
#
# COMPACT_ATOMS: atom_id res chain seq x y z
N MET A 1 34.08 -49.46 19.31
CA MET A 1 32.66 -49.07 19.12
C MET A 1 32.38 -47.96 20.12
N SER A 2 32.51 -46.70 19.70
CA SER A 2 32.27 -45.55 20.58
C SER A 2 30.76 -45.34 20.62
N ALA A 3 30.15 -45.53 21.80
CA ALA A 3 28.73 -45.31 21.98
C ALA A 3 28.41 -43.84 21.70
N GLU A 4 27.52 -43.61 20.73
CA GLU A 4 26.90 -42.31 20.51
C GLU A 4 26.16 -41.92 21.81
N SER A 5 26.70 -40.96 22.55
CA SER A 5 26.04 -40.36 23.70
C SER A 5 24.86 -39.53 23.19
N SER A 6 23.74 -40.21 22.94
CA SER A 6 22.46 -39.59 22.64
C SER A 6 22.01 -38.75 23.83
N ASN A 7 22.34 -37.46 23.81
CA ASN A 7 21.91 -36.48 24.79
C ASN A 7 20.38 -36.39 24.78
N LEU A 8 19.74 -36.81 25.88
CA LEU A 8 18.29 -36.66 26.05
C LEU A 8 17.90 -35.19 26.05
N SER A 9 16.84 -34.87 25.34
CA SER A 9 16.19 -33.57 25.35
C SER A 9 15.50 -33.30 26.70
N ASN A 10 15.30 -32.02 27.01
CA ASN A 10 14.62 -31.62 28.24
C ASN A 10 13.20 -32.19 28.39
N ILE A 11 12.52 -32.51 27.29
CA ILE A 11 11.18 -33.11 27.34
C ILE A 11 11.24 -34.60 27.73
N GLU A 12 12.27 -35.32 27.28
CA GLU A 12 12.49 -36.73 27.63
C GLU A 12 12.87 -36.87 29.11
N HIS A 13 13.74 -35.98 29.62
CA HIS A 13 14.02 -35.91 31.06
C HIS A 13 12.74 -35.75 31.90
N ARG A 14 11.81 -34.89 31.47
CA ARG A 14 10.53 -34.68 32.16
C ARG A 14 9.63 -35.91 32.10
N ALA A 15 9.64 -36.63 30.98
CA ALA A 15 8.88 -37.87 30.84
C ALA A 15 9.38 -38.96 31.81
N VAL A 16 10.70 -39.11 31.97
CA VAL A 16 11.31 -40.03 32.93
C VAL A 16 10.94 -39.65 34.37
N ILE A 17 11.01 -38.37 34.72
CA ILE A 17 10.59 -37.87 36.04
C ILE A 17 9.10 -38.18 36.28
N LYS A 18 8.23 -37.97 35.29
CA LYS A 18 6.80 -38.28 35.38
C LYS A 18 6.56 -39.77 35.65
N TYR A 19 7.29 -40.64 34.95
CA TYR A 19 7.21 -42.08 35.15
C TYR A 19 7.60 -42.49 36.58
N PHE A 20 8.71 -41.96 37.10
CA PHE A 20 9.14 -42.31 38.46
C PHE A 20 8.26 -41.76 39.57
N ILE A 21 7.65 -40.58 39.37
CA ILE A 21 6.66 -40.04 40.32
C ILE A 21 5.41 -40.93 40.34
N LYS A 22 4.96 -41.44 39.18
CA LYS A 22 3.88 -42.45 39.13
C LYS A 22 4.27 -43.77 39.81
N LYS A 23 5.56 -44.13 39.80
CA LYS A 23 6.11 -45.29 40.52
C LYS A 23 6.26 -45.04 42.04
N GLY A 24 6.04 -43.81 42.52
CA GLY A 24 6.11 -43.45 43.94
C GLY A 24 7.52 -43.17 44.47
N LYS A 25 8.53 -43.00 43.60
CA LYS A 25 9.88 -42.63 44.03
C LYS A 25 9.96 -41.17 44.52
N THR A 26 10.88 -40.91 45.45
CA THR A 26 11.13 -39.53 45.91
C THR A 26 12.01 -38.75 44.91
N PRO A 27 11.93 -37.41 44.85
CA PRO A 27 12.74 -36.61 43.91
C PRO A 27 14.25 -36.83 44.05
N LYS A 28 14.73 -37.20 45.24
CA LYS A 28 16.14 -37.50 45.51
C LYS A 28 16.55 -38.82 44.85
N GLU A 29 15.76 -39.87 45.04
CA GLU A 29 15.98 -41.17 44.39
C GLU A 29 15.93 -41.06 42.87
N ILE A 30 15.03 -40.22 42.33
CA ILE A 30 14.93 -39.96 40.89
C ILE A 30 16.22 -39.32 40.36
N PHE A 31 16.75 -38.32 41.07
CA PHE A 31 17.98 -37.65 40.66
C PHE A 31 19.19 -38.58 40.71
N GLU A 32 19.33 -39.38 41.77
CA GLU A 32 20.42 -40.37 41.89
C GLU A 32 20.36 -41.42 40.77
N ASP A 33 19.16 -41.92 40.44
CA ASP A 33 18.92 -42.86 39.34
C ASP A 33 19.28 -42.23 37.98
N MET A 34 18.81 -41.01 37.72
CA MET A 34 19.11 -40.27 36.48
C MET A 34 20.60 -39.96 36.34
N VAL A 35 21.31 -39.60 37.42
CA VAL A 35 22.75 -39.34 37.40
C VAL A 35 23.54 -40.64 37.20
N SER A 36 23.09 -41.76 37.78
CA SER A 36 23.72 -43.06 37.58
C SER A 36 23.67 -43.54 36.13
N VAL A 37 22.59 -43.23 35.40
CA VAL A 37 22.39 -43.67 34.01
C VAL A 37 22.93 -42.65 33.00
N LEU A 38 22.69 -41.35 33.21
CA LEU A 38 22.97 -40.30 32.22
C LEU A 38 24.27 -39.53 32.49
N GLN A 39 24.88 -39.68 33.68
CA GLN A 39 26.13 -39.04 34.08
C GLN A 39 26.17 -37.54 33.72
N GLU A 40 27.03 -37.13 32.78
CA GLU A 40 27.23 -35.73 32.37
C GLU A 40 25.99 -35.11 31.69
N SER A 41 25.12 -35.93 31.10
CA SER A 41 23.89 -35.49 30.44
C SER A 41 22.70 -35.38 31.41
N ALA A 42 22.89 -35.67 32.70
CA ALA A 42 21.81 -35.69 33.68
C ALA A 42 21.27 -34.27 33.97
N PRO A 43 19.94 -34.10 34.15
CA PRO A 43 19.36 -32.82 34.52
C PRO A 43 19.74 -32.44 35.95
N SER A 44 19.88 -31.13 36.20
CA SER A 44 20.13 -30.61 37.55
C SER A 44 19.05 -31.06 38.55
N TYR A 45 19.46 -31.36 39.79
CA TYR A 45 18.55 -31.70 40.89
C TYR A 45 17.41 -30.69 41.06
N MET A 46 17.67 -29.40 40.85
CA MET A 46 16.65 -28.35 40.95
C MET A 46 15.55 -28.51 39.89
N MET A 47 15.90 -28.98 38.69
CA MET A 47 14.95 -29.26 37.63
C MET A 47 14.11 -30.51 37.95
N VAL A 48 14.75 -31.58 38.43
CA VAL A 48 14.07 -32.80 38.88
C VAL A 48 13.07 -32.47 39.99
N LYS A 49 13.49 -31.71 41.00
CA LYS A 49 12.64 -31.29 42.12
C LYS A 49 11.46 -30.42 41.67
N LYS A 50 11.68 -29.47 40.75
CA LYS A 50 10.62 -28.62 40.20
C LYS A 50 9.56 -29.47 39.46
N TRP A 51 9.99 -30.34 38.56
CA TRP A 51 9.07 -31.17 37.76
C TRP A 51 8.37 -32.24 38.59
N ALA A 52 9.07 -32.87 39.53
CA ALA A 52 8.48 -33.79 40.48
C ALA A 52 7.32 -33.15 41.27
N ARG A 53 7.53 -31.92 41.76
CA ARG A 53 6.48 -31.15 42.45
C ARG A 53 5.29 -30.87 41.54
N LEU A 54 5.54 -30.44 40.29
CA LEU A 54 4.47 -30.16 39.33
C LEU A 54 3.63 -31.41 38.99
N PHE A 55 4.28 -32.57 38.83
CA PHE A 55 3.59 -33.84 38.58
C PHE A 55 2.82 -34.34 39.80
N GLN A 56 3.36 -34.18 41.01
CA GLN A 56 2.64 -34.46 42.27
C GLN A 56 1.41 -33.55 42.44
N GLN A 57 1.46 -32.32 41.92
CA GLN A 57 0.34 -31.37 41.91
C GLN A 57 -0.69 -31.64 40.79
N GLY A 58 -0.53 -32.74 40.03
CA GLY A 58 -1.52 -33.17 39.02
C GLY A 58 -1.28 -32.66 37.60
N ARG A 59 -0.15 -32.02 37.31
CA ARG A 59 0.22 -31.67 35.92
C ARG A 59 0.44 -32.95 35.11
N GLU A 60 -0.04 -33.02 33.87
CA GLU A 60 0.23 -34.15 32.98
C GLU A 60 1.16 -33.82 31.80
N SER A 61 1.24 -32.56 31.36
CA SER A 61 2.08 -32.19 30.22
C SER A 61 3.56 -32.11 30.58
N CYS A 62 4.42 -32.68 29.72
CA CYS A 62 5.87 -32.53 29.76
C CYS A 62 6.35 -31.25 29.04
N GLU A 63 5.48 -30.57 28.30
CA GLU A 63 5.81 -29.35 27.57
C GLU A 63 5.86 -28.12 28.48
N ASP A 64 6.58 -27.09 28.05
CA ASP A 64 6.61 -25.79 28.72
C ASP A 64 5.26 -25.07 28.55
N ASP A 65 4.80 -24.42 29.63
CA ASP A 65 3.62 -23.55 29.52
C ASP A 65 3.93 -22.34 28.63
N PRO A 66 2.91 -21.75 27.98
CA PRO A 66 3.06 -20.48 27.29
C PRO A 66 3.74 -19.47 28.20
N ARG A 67 4.92 -18.98 27.81
CA ARG A 67 5.68 -18.04 28.62
C ARG A 67 4.94 -16.69 28.59
N PRO A 68 4.53 -16.12 29.74
CA PRO A 68 3.99 -14.77 29.73
C PRO A 68 5.08 -13.83 29.23
N GLY A 69 4.83 -13.20 28.08
CA GLY A 69 5.70 -12.18 27.52
C GLY A 69 5.69 -10.91 28.38
N ARG A 70 6.62 -10.00 28.08
CA ARG A 70 6.58 -8.64 28.67
C ARG A 70 5.25 -7.99 28.28
N PRO A 71 4.43 -7.50 29.22
CA PRO A 71 3.23 -6.77 28.86
C PRO A 71 3.65 -5.52 28.08
N VAL A 72 3.07 -5.33 26.89
CA VAL A 72 3.23 -4.10 26.10
C VAL A 72 2.34 -3.04 26.74
N THR A 73 2.78 -2.51 27.87
CA THR A 73 2.01 -1.62 28.75
C THR A 73 1.61 -0.27 28.13
N VAL A 74 2.11 0.09 26.95
CA VAL A 74 1.90 1.42 26.34
C VAL A 74 0.75 1.45 25.33
N VAL A 75 0.20 0.28 24.96
CA VAL A 75 -1.03 0.20 24.14
C VAL A 75 -2.23 0.12 25.07
N THR A 76 -2.51 1.20 25.79
CA THR A 76 -3.80 1.31 26.49
C THR A 76 -4.89 1.53 25.43
N GLU A 77 -6.05 0.89 25.62
CA GLU A 77 -7.23 1.07 24.78
C GLU A 77 -7.58 2.55 24.59
N GLU A 78 -7.34 3.35 25.64
CA GLU A 78 -7.53 4.80 25.65
C GLU A 78 -6.62 5.53 24.65
N ASN A 79 -5.34 5.17 24.58
CA ASN A 79 -4.40 5.75 23.63
C ASN A 79 -4.79 5.39 22.20
N VAL A 80 -5.24 4.15 21.95
CA VAL A 80 -5.73 3.73 20.63
C VAL A 80 -6.95 4.56 20.20
N ARG A 81 -7.94 4.74 21.08
CA ARG A 81 -9.13 5.57 20.80
C ARG A 81 -8.78 7.02 20.54
N LYS A 82 -7.81 7.60 21.27
CA LYS A 82 -7.35 8.97 21.05
C LYS A 82 -6.66 9.11 19.69
N ILE A 83 -5.78 8.17 19.33
CA ILE A 83 -5.13 8.14 18.00
C ILE A 83 -6.17 8.03 16.90
N GLU A 84 -7.14 7.12 17.04
CA GLU A 84 -8.22 6.93 16.06
C GLU A 84 -9.02 8.22 15.84
N LYS A 85 -9.41 8.90 16.93
CA LYS A 85 -10.13 10.16 16.88
C LYS A 85 -9.35 11.25 16.14
N LEU A 86 -8.05 11.38 16.42
CA LEU A 86 -7.18 12.37 15.76
C LEU A 86 -7.03 12.10 14.25
N VAL A 87 -6.86 10.82 13.87
CA VAL A 87 -6.70 10.41 12.46
C VAL A 87 -8.00 10.56 11.67
N LEU A 88 -9.15 10.30 12.29
CA LEU A 88 -10.45 10.49 11.64
C LEU A 88 -10.83 11.97 11.47
N ALA A 89 -10.43 12.83 12.40
CA ALA A 89 -10.65 14.27 12.32
C ALA A 89 -9.81 14.93 11.23
N ASP A 90 -8.50 14.63 11.17
CA ASP A 90 -7.63 15.06 10.09
C ASP A 90 -6.85 13.89 9.49
N ARG A 91 -7.29 13.44 8.32
CA ARG A 91 -6.65 12.35 7.56
C ARG A 91 -5.24 12.69 7.05
N ARG A 92 -4.78 13.94 7.20
CA ARG A 92 -3.44 14.41 6.80
C ARG A 92 -2.49 14.65 7.98
N ILE A 93 -2.93 14.38 9.20
CA ILE A 93 -2.13 14.56 10.41
C ILE A 93 -0.79 13.80 10.33
N LYS A 94 0.29 14.41 10.84
CA LYS A 94 1.62 13.80 10.84
C LYS A 94 1.81 12.97 12.12
N LEU A 95 2.52 11.84 12.00
CA LEU A 95 2.78 10.95 13.15
C LEU A 95 3.44 11.66 14.34
N TRP A 96 4.33 12.63 14.10
CA TRP A 96 5.00 13.36 15.19
C TRP A 96 4.04 14.26 15.98
N GLN A 97 2.98 14.78 15.34
CA GLN A 97 1.97 15.60 16.03
C GLN A 97 1.16 14.74 16.99
N ILE A 98 0.80 13.52 16.56
CA ILE A 98 0.13 12.54 17.42
C ILE A 98 1.05 12.08 18.56
N ALA A 99 2.33 11.86 18.26
CA ALA A 99 3.34 11.46 19.24
C ALA A 99 3.53 12.50 20.34
N GLU A 100 3.59 13.79 19.97
CA GLU A 100 3.70 14.92 20.89
C GLU A 100 2.44 15.08 21.75
N GLU A 101 1.26 15.02 21.13
CA GLU A 101 -0.04 15.15 21.82
C GLU A 101 -0.23 14.05 22.89
N LEU A 102 0.16 12.81 22.57
CA LEU A 102 -0.07 11.67 23.44
C LEU A 102 1.13 11.30 24.31
N GLN A 103 2.27 12.00 24.16
CA GLN A 103 3.54 11.68 24.82
C GLN A 103 3.97 10.21 24.59
N ILE A 104 3.74 9.71 23.36
CA ILE A 104 4.08 8.35 22.93
C ILE A 104 5.20 8.44 21.89
N SER A 105 6.08 7.43 21.82
CA SER A 105 7.09 7.40 20.76
C SER A 105 6.45 7.33 19.37
N LYS A 106 7.08 7.98 18.40
CA LYS A 106 6.62 8.02 17.00
C LYS A 106 6.51 6.63 16.39
N GLU A 107 7.45 5.72 16.71
CA GLU A 107 7.42 4.34 16.23
C GLU A 107 6.13 3.64 16.68
N ARG A 108 5.76 3.80 17.95
CA ARG A 108 4.60 3.13 18.53
C ARG A 108 3.29 3.66 17.94
N VAL A 109 3.19 4.97 17.69
CA VAL A 109 2.04 5.54 16.97
C VAL A 109 1.91 4.91 15.58
N GLY A 110 3.04 4.70 14.88
CA GLY A 110 3.06 4.02 13.59
C GLY A 110 2.58 2.57 13.67
N GLU A 111 3.07 1.80 14.64
CA GLU A 111 2.63 0.42 14.89
C GLU A 111 1.12 0.35 15.17
N ILE A 112 0.58 1.23 16.01
CA ILE A 112 -0.85 1.24 16.33
C ILE A 112 -1.69 1.52 15.07
N ILE A 113 -1.28 2.47 14.24
CA ILE A 113 -1.99 2.80 13.00
C ILE A 113 -1.95 1.63 12.00
N HIS A 114 -0.79 0.97 11.88
CA HIS A 114 -0.57 -0.08 10.88
C HIS A 114 -1.14 -1.44 11.31
N GLU A 115 -0.91 -1.86 12.56
CA GLU A 115 -1.22 -3.20 13.05
C GLU A 115 -2.61 -3.27 13.68
N LEU A 116 -2.99 -2.29 14.51
CA LEU A 116 -4.27 -2.32 15.23
C LEU A 116 -5.41 -1.71 14.43
N MET A 117 -5.19 -0.55 13.83
CA MET A 117 -6.22 0.12 13.01
C MET A 117 -6.21 -0.32 11.54
N ASN A 118 -5.21 -1.12 11.12
CA ASN A 118 -5.05 -1.63 9.76
C ASN A 118 -5.08 -0.53 8.68
N MET A 119 -4.55 0.66 9.00
CA MET A 119 -4.51 1.81 8.11
C MET A 119 -3.14 1.95 7.45
N ARG A 120 -3.10 2.42 6.20
CA ARG A 120 -1.86 2.68 5.46
C ARG A 120 -1.85 4.08 4.87
N LYS A 121 -0.68 4.71 4.88
CA LYS A 121 -0.48 6.02 4.27
C LYS A 121 -0.56 5.94 2.74
N ILE A 122 -1.43 6.75 2.14
CA ILE A 122 -1.54 6.90 0.67
C ILE A 122 -1.19 8.34 0.30
N SER A 123 -0.45 8.52 -0.80
CA SER A 123 -0.09 9.85 -1.29
C SER A 123 -1.28 10.56 -1.95
N ALA A 124 -1.37 11.88 -1.73
CA ALA A 124 -2.42 12.69 -2.33
C ALA A 124 -2.30 12.70 -3.86
N ARG A 125 -3.43 12.67 -4.54
CA ARG A 125 -3.48 12.69 -6.00
C ARG A 125 -3.64 14.11 -6.48
N TRP A 126 -2.76 14.53 -7.39
CA TRP A 126 -2.82 15.85 -7.99
C TRP A 126 -4.12 16.01 -8.78
N TYR A 127 -4.94 16.98 -8.35
CA TYR A 127 -6.14 17.40 -9.04
C TYR A 127 -5.95 18.84 -9.51
N GLN A 128 -6.34 19.11 -10.75
CA GLN A 128 -6.41 20.47 -11.29
C GLN A 128 -7.73 21.05 -10.82
N MET A 129 -7.72 22.11 -10.00
CA MET A 129 -8.97 22.72 -9.51
C MET A 129 -9.84 23.13 -10.69
N LEU A 130 -11.00 22.48 -10.82
CA LEU A 130 -11.98 22.71 -11.88
C LEU A 130 -13.16 23.47 -11.29
N THR A 131 -13.65 24.45 -12.04
CA THR A 131 -14.82 25.24 -11.68
C THR A 131 -16.08 24.36 -11.67
N PRO A 132 -17.16 24.73 -10.95
CA PRO A 132 -18.41 23.96 -10.92
C PRO A 132 -18.99 23.67 -12.33
N PHE A 133 -18.81 24.59 -13.28
CA PHE A 133 -19.25 24.46 -14.66
C PHE A 133 -18.55 23.32 -15.41
N ASP A 134 -17.26 23.11 -15.17
CA ASP A 134 -16.48 22.04 -15.80
C ASP A 134 -16.88 20.65 -15.28
N LYS A 135 -17.42 20.57 -14.05
CA LYS A 135 -17.87 19.31 -13.44
C LYS A 135 -19.11 18.77 -14.15
N GLN A 136 -20.08 19.62 -14.50
CA GLN A 136 -21.31 19.24 -15.19
C GLN A 136 -21.04 18.57 -16.56
N ARG A 137 -20.00 19.02 -17.27
CA ARG A 137 -19.65 18.54 -18.61
C ARG A 137 -18.88 17.21 -18.60
N ARG A 138 -18.24 16.84 -17.49
CA ARG A 138 -17.42 15.61 -17.36
C ARG A 138 -18.14 14.40 -16.79
N LEU A 139 -19.32 14.56 -16.20
CA LEU A 139 -20.13 13.46 -15.64
C LEU A 139 -20.50 12.35 -16.65
N ARG A 140 -20.17 12.50 -17.94
CA ARG A 140 -20.40 11.49 -18.98
C ARG A 140 -19.25 10.48 -19.19
N GLN A 141 -18.11 10.61 -18.53
CA GLN A 141 -16.99 9.66 -18.66
C GLN A 141 -16.30 9.41 -17.32
N GLU A 142 -16.77 8.42 -16.58
CA GLU A 142 -16.16 7.98 -15.33
C GLU A 142 -15.14 6.86 -15.59
N SER A 143 -13.96 6.93 -14.95
CA SER A 143 -12.89 5.94 -15.18
C SER A 143 -12.18 5.42 -13.93
N MET A 144 -12.76 5.53 -12.72
CA MET A 144 -12.19 4.85 -11.54
C MET A 144 -13.23 4.28 -10.58
N GLN A 145 -13.07 2.99 -10.31
CA GLN A 145 -13.87 2.14 -9.43
C GLN A 145 -13.01 1.59 -8.27
N TRP A 146 -13.65 1.16 -7.18
CA TRP A 146 -13.04 0.26 -6.21
C TRP A 146 -13.03 -1.17 -6.78
N THR A 147 -11.88 -1.85 -6.87
CA THR A 147 -11.78 -3.27 -7.30
C THR A 147 -11.42 -4.20 -6.16
N LYS A 148 -11.80 -5.48 -6.31
CA LYS A 148 -11.50 -6.55 -5.35
C LYS A 148 -10.00 -6.91 -5.36
N LYS A 149 -9.56 -7.49 -4.24
CA LYS A 149 -8.16 -7.88 -3.98
C LYS A 149 -7.73 -8.98 -4.97
N GLY A 150 -6.71 -8.70 -5.80
CA GLY A 150 -6.07 -9.66 -6.71
C GLY A 150 -5.86 -9.17 -8.14
N GLU A 151 -6.60 -8.16 -8.59
CA GLU A 151 -6.47 -7.63 -9.95
C GLU A 151 -5.36 -6.57 -10.07
N ARG A 152 -4.65 -6.56 -11.20
CA ARG A 152 -3.52 -5.66 -11.44
C ARG A 152 -4.02 -4.25 -11.78
N PRO A 153 -3.46 -3.18 -11.18
CA PRO A 153 -3.78 -1.82 -11.58
C PRO A 153 -3.38 -1.55 -13.04
N PRO A 154 -4.17 -0.79 -13.81
CA PRO A 154 -3.80 -0.46 -15.19
C PRO A 154 -2.53 0.39 -15.21
N LYS A 155 -1.49 -0.11 -15.86
CA LYS A 155 -0.16 0.52 -15.94
C LYS A 155 -0.23 1.76 -16.84
N LYS A 156 0.28 2.90 -16.36
CA LYS A 156 0.39 4.14 -17.15
C LYS A 156 1.82 4.67 -17.15
N PHE A 157 2.33 5.00 -18.32
CA PHE A 157 3.69 5.55 -18.51
C PHE A 157 3.72 7.07 -18.28
N LYS A 158 4.82 7.57 -17.68
CA LYS A 158 5.08 9.01 -17.51
C LYS A 158 5.50 9.63 -18.85
N VAL A 159 4.91 10.77 -19.21
CA VAL A 159 5.24 11.52 -20.43
C VAL A 159 6.27 12.61 -20.11
N GLN A 160 7.48 12.57 -20.69
CA GLN A 160 8.42 13.70 -20.65
C GLN A 160 7.99 14.81 -21.62
N LYS A 161 8.21 16.09 -21.26
CA LYS A 161 7.98 17.23 -22.16
C LYS A 161 9.08 17.23 -23.25
N SER A 162 8.77 16.72 -24.43
CA SER A 162 9.68 16.78 -25.59
C SER A 162 9.90 18.22 -26.06
N ALA A 163 11.15 18.59 -26.37
CA ALA A 163 11.56 19.90 -26.93
C ALA A 163 11.05 20.21 -28.37
N SER A 164 10.19 19.34 -28.89
CA SER A 164 9.61 19.34 -30.24
C SER A 164 8.08 19.32 -30.21
N LYS A 165 7.47 19.94 -29.19
CA LYS A 165 6.02 20.10 -29.15
C LYS A 165 5.58 21.15 -30.17
N LEU A 166 4.73 20.72 -31.10
CA LEU A 166 4.03 21.59 -32.04
C LEU A 166 2.62 21.84 -31.53
N MET A 167 2.15 23.07 -31.68
CA MET A 167 0.76 23.44 -31.41
C MET A 167 -0.05 23.16 -32.67
N ALA A 168 -0.94 22.17 -32.61
CA ALA A 168 -1.89 21.91 -33.66
C ALA A 168 -3.25 22.52 -33.29
N THR A 169 -3.84 23.29 -34.19
CA THR A 169 -5.23 23.76 -34.11
C THR A 169 -6.07 22.97 -35.10
N ILE A 170 -7.03 22.21 -34.58
CA ILE A 170 -7.91 21.36 -35.39
C ILE A 170 -9.33 21.88 -35.29
N PHE A 171 -9.93 22.18 -36.43
CA PHE A 171 -11.36 22.47 -36.59
C PHE A 171 -12.06 21.25 -37.16
N TRP A 172 -13.14 20.82 -36.55
CA TRP A 172 -13.89 19.64 -36.96
C TRP A 172 -15.37 19.73 -36.61
N ASP A 173 -16.17 18.92 -37.31
CA ASP A 173 -17.59 18.68 -37.06
C ASP A 173 -17.90 17.17 -36.98
N SER A 174 -19.16 16.81 -36.80
CA SER A 174 -19.59 15.40 -36.81
C SER A 174 -19.30 14.65 -38.12
N GLU A 175 -18.99 15.36 -39.22
CA GLU A 175 -18.63 14.79 -40.51
C GLU A 175 -17.11 14.75 -40.74
N GLY A 176 -16.32 15.15 -39.74
CA GLY A 176 -14.87 15.04 -39.74
C GLY A 176 -14.12 16.36 -39.70
N VAL A 177 -12.84 16.29 -40.08
CA VAL A 177 -11.90 17.41 -39.92
C VAL A 177 -12.02 18.41 -41.06
N LEU A 178 -12.19 19.68 -40.70
CA LEU A 178 -12.34 20.80 -41.63
C LEU A 178 -10.98 21.40 -41.96
N LEU A 179 -10.20 21.73 -40.92
CA LEU A 179 -8.89 22.37 -41.03
C LEU A 179 -7.98 21.86 -39.92
N ILE A 180 -6.74 21.53 -40.30
CA ILE A 180 -5.65 21.28 -39.36
C ILE A 180 -4.58 22.32 -39.69
N ASP A 181 -4.24 23.13 -38.69
CA ASP A 181 -3.13 24.06 -38.77
C ASP A 181 -2.08 23.71 -37.73
N TYR A 182 -0.82 23.87 -38.11
CA TYR A 182 0.33 23.62 -37.25
C TYR A 182 1.09 24.93 -37.07
N LEU A 183 0.99 25.50 -35.86
CA LEU A 183 1.73 26.71 -35.53
C LEU A 183 3.24 26.44 -35.67
N PRO A 184 3.96 27.28 -36.44
CA PRO A 184 5.41 27.14 -36.60
C PRO A 184 6.15 27.12 -35.26
N LYS A 185 7.26 26.39 -35.20
CA LYS A 185 8.06 26.28 -33.98
C LYS A 185 8.71 27.64 -33.67
N GLY A 186 8.55 28.13 -32.45
CA GLY A 186 9.15 29.38 -31.98
C GLY A 186 8.28 30.62 -32.20
N THR A 187 7.09 30.48 -32.77
CA THR A 187 6.11 31.57 -32.83
C THR A 187 5.04 31.41 -31.76
N THR A 188 4.56 32.53 -31.25
CA THR A 188 3.42 32.59 -30.32
C THR A 188 2.15 32.82 -31.13
N MET A 189 1.06 32.16 -30.74
CA MET A 189 -0.25 32.35 -31.38
C MET A 189 -0.75 33.78 -31.11
N ASN A 190 -0.50 34.69 -32.05
CA ASN A 190 -0.96 36.07 -31.96
C ASN A 190 -2.42 36.18 -32.45
N GLY A 191 -3.06 37.31 -32.15
CA GLY A 191 -4.45 37.56 -32.54
C GLY A 191 -4.64 37.52 -34.07
N GLN A 192 -3.70 38.08 -34.82
CA GLN A 192 -3.74 38.17 -36.30
C GLN A 192 -3.66 36.78 -36.97
N TYR A 193 -2.79 35.92 -36.47
CA TYR A 193 -2.66 34.53 -36.90
C TYR A 193 -3.96 33.78 -36.64
N TYR A 194 -4.56 34.02 -35.48
CA TYR A 194 -5.82 33.40 -35.14
C TYR A 194 -7.00 33.90 -35.99
N THR A 195 -7.06 35.19 -36.32
CA THR A 195 -8.09 35.72 -37.22
C THR A 195 -7.96 35.16 -38.63
N ASN A 196 -6.73 35.04 -39.14
CA ASN A 196 -6.47 34.43 -40.45
C ASN A 196 -6.88 32.95 -40.46
N LEU A 197 -6.59 32.24 -39.38
CA LEU A 197 -6.97 30.84 -39.23
C LEU A 197 -8.50 30.65 -39.18
N LEU A 198 -9.24 31.58 -38.57
CA LEU A 198 -10.70 31.58 -38.59
C LEU A 198 -11.27 31.86 -39.99
N ALA A 199 -10.64 32.75 -40.77
CA ALA A 199 -11.03 33.00 -42.16
C ALA A 199 -10.86 31.73 -43.01
N GLN A 200 -9.71 31.06 -42.89
CA GLN A 200 -9.44 29.78 -43.55
C GLN A 200 -10.41 28.68 -43.11
N ALA A 201 -10.75 28.62 -41.81
CA ALA A 201 -11.73 27.67 -41.31
C ALA A 201 -13.12 27.92 -41.92
N ARG A 202 -13.53 29.20 -42.05
CA ARG A 202 -14.79 29.57 -42.69
C ARG A 202 -14.81 29.16 -44.16
N GLU A 203 -13.73 29.37 -44.91
CA GLU A 203 -13.62 28.93 -46.30
C GLU A 203 -13.68 27.41 -46.42
N ALA A 204 -12.97 26.68 -45.55
CA ALA A 204 -13.02 25.22 -45.52
C ALA A 204 -14.45 24.71 -45.27
N VAL A 205 -15.25 25.42 -44.48
CA VAL A 205 -16.67 25.12 -44.27
C VAL A 205 -17.49 25.37 -45.54
N VAL A 206 -17.30 26.50 -46.21
CA VAL A 206 -17.99 26.78 -47.50
C VAL A 206 -17.72 25.66 -48.51
N GLN A 207 -16.45 25.25 -48.63
CA GLN A 207 -16.01 24.27 -49.63
C GLN A 207 -16.46 22.85 -49.27
N LYS A 208 -16.19 22.40 -48.05
CA LYS A 208 -16.39 21.00 -47.62
C LYS A 208 -17.81 20.71 -47.12
N ARG A 209 -18.60 21.74 -46.81
CA ARG A 209 -19.93 21.65 -46.19
C ARG A 209 -20.92 22.62 -46.85
N ARG A 210 -21.07 22.52 -48.18
CA ARG A 210 -21.98 23.37 -48.97
C ARG A 210 -23.40 23.38 -48.36
N GLY A 211 -23.95 24.57 -48.15
CA GLY A 211 -25.31 24.76 -47.62
C GLY A 211 -25.48 24.76 -46.10
N LYS A 212 -24.42 24.50 -45.31
CA LYS A 212 -24.53 24.50 -43.83
C LYS A 212 -24.38 25.86 -43.16
N LEU A 213 -23.74 26.83 -43.83
CA LEU A 213 -23.50 28.17 -43.27
C LEU A 213 -24.79 28.98 -43.01
N SER A 214 -25.87 28.69 -43.73
CA SER A 214 -27.14 29.40 -43.61
C SER A 214 -27.97 28.99 -42.38
N ARG A 215 -27.65 27.89 -41.70
CA ARG A 215 -28.45 27.33 -40.59
C ARG A 215 -27.84 27.57 -39.21
N GLY A 216 -26.77 28.36 -39.11
CA GLY A 216 -25.98 28.54 -37.89
C GLY A 216 -25.11 27.32 -37.64
N VAL A 217 -23.79 27.49 -37.60
CA VAL A 217 -22.88 26.35 -37.52
C VAL A 217 -22.21 26.21 -36.16
N LEU A 218 -22.37 25.04 -35.56
CA LEU A 218 -21.66 24.61 -34.36
C LEU A 218 -20.41 23.83 -34.81
N PHE A 219 -19.23 24.41 -34.59
CA PHE A 219 -17.95 23.73 -34.82
C PHE A 219 -17.17 23.56 -33.54
N TYR A 220 -16.46 22.44 -33.44
CA TYR A 220 -15.58 22.16 -32.32
C TYR A 220 -14.15 22.55 -32.69
N LYS A 221 -13.52 23.32 -31.80
CA LYS A 221 -12.10 23.66 -31.87
C LYS A 221 -11.35 22.87 -30.81
N THR A 222 -10.27 22.22 -31.22
CA THR A 222 -9.37 21.55 -30.28
C THR A 222 -7.95 22.05 -30.51
N MET A 223 -7.31 22.54 -29.44
CA MET A 223 -5.88 22.83 -29.44
C MET A 223 -5.14 21.69 -28.75
N HIS A 224 -4.18 21.08 -29.45
CA HIS A 224 -3.39 19.99 -28.90
C HIS A 224 -1.89 20.25 -29.06
N LEU A 225 -1.15 20.04 -27.97
CA LEU A 225 0.31 20.02 -27.97
C LEU A 225 0.78 18.61 -28.32
N SER A 226 1.08 18.38 -29.60
CA SER A 226 1.55 17.07 -30.08
C SER A 226 3.07 17.02 -30.15
N THR A 227 3.65 15.85 -29.82
CA THR A 227 5.05 15.54 -30.06
C THR A 227 5.15 14.82 -31.40
N ARG A 228 5.82 15.41 -32.39
CA ARG A 228 6.04 14.77 -33.70
C ARG A 228 6.95 13.54 -33.51
N ARG A 229 6.39 12.33 -33.48
CA ARG A 229 7.16 11.11 -33.80
C ARG A 229 7.29 11.09 -35.31
N GLY A 230 8.52 11.14 -35.81
CA GLY A 230 8.83 11.36 -37.22
C GLY A 230 8.07 10.40 -38.13
N PHE A 231 7.15 10.94 -38.92
CA PHE A 231 6.80 10.35 -40.20
C PHE A 231 8.03 10.52 -41.09
N ARG A 232 8.82 9.45 -41.21
CA ARG A 232 9.67 9.27 -42.39
C ARG A 232 8.73 8.75 -43.47
N ASP A 233 8.56 9.55 -44.51
CA ASP A 233 8.03 9.04 -45.77
C ASP A 233 8.96 7.89 -46.21
N ARG A 234 8.37 6.70 -46.39
CA ARG A 234 8.98 5.66 -47.21
C ARG A 234 8.34 5.74 -48.59
N PRO A 235 9.13 5.49 -49.65
CA PRO A 235 8.77 5.78 -51.03
C PRO A 235 7.51 5.05 -51.49
#